data_AF-A0A3B9JJT9-F1
#
_entry.id   AF-A0A3B9JJT9-F1
#
_cell.length_a   1.000
_cell.length_b   1.000
_cell.length_c   1.000
_cell.angle_alpha   90.00
_cell.angle_beta   90.00
_cell.angle_gamma   90.00
#
_symmetry.space_group_name_H-M   'P 1'
#
loop_
_entity.id
_entity.type
_entity.pdbx_description
1 polymer ?
#
loop_
_entity_poly.entity_id
_entity_poly.type
_entity_poly.pdbx_seq_one_letter_code
_entity_poly.pdbx_strand_id
1 'polypeptide(L)'
;KSQVTSFKNKKRRVVDRDNWIVVENTHEPIIDRETWDRCQSRARRNCGRESKKTNSISLFAGLLRCEDCGSKLVFTFKPRKKGPSVGSYRCSCYNNNGNHACTHHYIQENTLSAFVLRDIQIHATLVKADRERITQQLLAGINNAQQNSMKQIDKQLRDAESREAAIDENIKQLYEDKCEGKLPESIFQKLLNGYLAEQAELSKTINKIRDQQNEVKIENCDINQWMDTISGYMDVKKLDRTSVVELIDTITIGEGRMVNGKRRQDITINYRFIGNLIEHAKEDII
;
A
#
# COMPACT_ATOMS: atom_id res chain seq x y z
N LYS A 1 -3.48 -18.33 -14.19
CA LYS A 1 -3.68 -19.08 -15.44
C LYS A 1 -3.98 -20.55 -15.11
N SER A 2 -4.70 -21.30 -15.95
CA SER A 2 -4.94 -22.74 -15.75
C SER A 2 -4.52 -23.54 -16.98
N GLN A 3 -3.97 -24.73 -16.79
CA GLN A 3 -3.58 -25.62 -17.88
C GLN A 3 -4.27 -26.96 -17.74
N VAL A 4 -4.51 -27.60 -18.89
CA VAL A 4 -5.05 -28.95 -18.93
C VAL A 4 -3.94 -29.93 -18.53
N THR A 5 -4.26 -30.89 -17.67
CA THR A 5 -3.28 -31.84 -17.12
C THR A 5 -2.72 -32.78 -18.20
N SER A 6 -3.53 -33.13 -19.19
CA SER A 6 -3.14 -33.95 -20.33
C SER A 6 -4.16 -33.80 -21.46
N PHE A 7 -3.76 -34.04 -22.71
CA PHE A 7 -4.67 -34.12 -23.85
C PHE A 7 -5.86 -35.08 -23.60
N LYS A 8 -5.66 -36.15 -22.82
CA LYS A 8 -6.70 -37.14 -22.48
C LYS A 8 -7.56 -36.76 -21.27
N ASN A 9 -7.11 -35.83 -20.43
CA ASN A 9 -7.80 -35.41 -19.22
C ASN A 9 -8.02 -33.90 -19.21
N LYS A 10 -9.24 -33.48 -19.57
CA LYS A 10 -9.64 -32.08 -19.70
C LYS A 10 -9.71 -31.32 -18.37
N LYS A 11 -9.38 -31.95 -17.23
CA LYS A 11 -9.30 -31.28 -15.92
C LYS A 11 -8.21 -30.21 -15.93
N ARG A 12 -8.61 -28.98 -15.62
CA ARG A 12 -7.73 -27.80 -15.55
C ARG A 12 -7.13 -27.69 -14.16
N ARG A 13 -5.81 -27.58 -14.08
CA ARG A 13 -5.09 -27.25 -12.83
C ARG A 13 -4.67 -25.80 -12.85
N VAL A 14 -4.67 -25.16 -11.68
CA VAL A 14 -4.06 -23.83 -11.51
C VAL A 14 -2.56 -24.00 -11.69
N VAL A 15 -1.98 -23.15 -12.53
CA VAL A 15 -0.53 -23.14 -12.79
C VAL A 15 0.09 -22.13 -11.84
N ASP A 16 1.17 -22.52 -11.16
CA ASP A 16 1.95 -21.60 -10.34
C ASP A 16 2.47 -20.43 -11.19
N ARG A 17 2.58 -19.23 -10.61
CA ARG A 17 3.00 -18.03 -11.33
C ARG A 17 4.36 -18.20 -12.00
N ASP A 18 5.27 -18.92 -11.37
CA ASP A 18 6.63 -19.17 -11.88
C ASP A 18 6.62 -20.01 -13.16
N ASN A 19 5.56 -20.78 -13.38
CA ASN A 19 5.35 -21.59 -14.57
C ASN A 19 4.49 -20.86 -15.63
N TRP A 20 4.21 -19.57 -15.44
CA TRP A 20 3.48 -18.81 -16.44
C TRP A 20 4.44 -18.38 -17.54
N ILE A 21 4.20 -18.88 -18.74
CA ILE A 21 4.83 -18.34 -19.94
C ILE A 21 4.22 -16.95 -20.18
N VAL A 22 5.05 -15.92 -19.98
CA VAL A 22 4.76 -14.52 -20.27
C VAL A 22 5.83 -14.05 -21.23
N VAL A 23 5.44 -13.76 -22.47
CA VAL A 23 6.33 -13.20 -23.48
C VAL A 23 5.98 -11.72 -23.61
N GLU A 24 6.89 -10.87 -23.13
CA GLU A 24 6.69 -9.42 -23.14
C GLU A 24 6.87 -8.85 -24.55
N ASN A 25 6.25 -7.68 -24.82
CA ASN A 25 6.45 -6.88 -26.03
C ASN A 25 6.15 -7.59 -27.37
N THR A 26 5.18 -8.49 -27.40
CA THR A 26 4.75 -9.20 -28.62
C THR A 26 3.88 -8.36 -29.56
N HIS A 27 3.41 -7.20 -29.10
CA HIS A 27 2.64 -6.24 -29.88
C HIS A 27 2.97 -4.82 -29.41
N GLU A 28 2.67 -3.84 -30.27
CA GLU A 28 2.78 -2.43 -29.90
C GLU A 28 1.83 -2.14 -28.73
N PRO A 29 2.34 -1.58 -27.62
CA PRO A 29 1.54 -1.34 -26.43
C PRO A 29 0.53 -0.20 -26.68
N ILE A 30 -0.73 -0.41 -26.26
CA ILE A 30 -1.79 0.60 -26.34
C ILE A 30 -1.56 1.75 -25.35
N ILE A 31 -1.01 1.41 -24.18
CA ILE A 31 -0.61 2.37 -23.14
C ILE A 31 0.81 2.02 -22.70
N ASP A 32 1.56 3.03 -22.28
CA ASP A 32 2.92 2.83 -21.79
C ASP A 32 2.94 1.94 -20.55
N ARG A 33 4.07 1.24 -20.37
CA ARG A 33 4.20 0.25 -19.29
C ARG A 33 4.09 0.89 -17.91
N GLU A 34 4.60 2.11 -17.75
CA GLU A 34 4.54 2.84 -16.49
C GLU A 34 3.09 3.14 -16.08
N THR A 35 2.27 3.64 -17.01
CA THR A 35 0.83 3.88 -16.81
C THR A 35 0.08 2.58 -16.51
N TRP A 36 0.39 1.50 -17.22
CA TRP A 36 -0.21 0.19 -16.92
C TRP A 36 0.12 -0.28 -15.49
N ASP A 37 1.40 -0.23 -15.12
CA ASP A 37 1.86 -0.67 -13.80
C ASP A 37 1.27 0.22 -12.68
N ARG A 38 1.12 1.53 -12.91
CA ARG A 38 0.39 2.46 -12.02
C ARG A 38 -1.06 2.03 -11.83
N CYS A 39 -1.79 1.77 -12.91
CA CYS A 39 -3.17 1.31 -12.85
C CYS A 39 -3.29 -0.02 -12.11
N GLN A 40 -2.38 -0.95 -12.39
CA GLN A 40 -2.41 -2.28 -11.80
C GLN A 40 -2.04 -2.27 -10.30
N SER A 41 -1.08 -1.45 -9.88
CA SER A 41 -0.74 -1.25 -8.47
C SER A 41 -1.94 -0.67 -7.71
N ARG A 42 -2.58 0.37 -8.28
CA ARG A 42 -3.81 0.97 -7.73
C ARG A 42 -4.94 -0.05 -7.60
N ALA A 43 -5.20 -0.84 -8.63
CA ALA A 43 -6.24 -1.88 -8.59
C ALA A 43 -6.00 -2.92 -7.49
N ARG A 44 -4.73 -3.28 -7.22
CA ARG A 44 -4.35 -4.20 -6.14
C ARG A 44 -4.57 -3.56 -4.76
N ARG A 45 -4.14 -2.31 -4.57
CA ARG A 45 -4.22 -1.59 -3.28
C ARG A 45 -5.66 -1.22 -2.91
N ASN A 46 -6.43 -0.74 -3.88
CA ASN A 46 -7.75 -0.11 -3.71
C ASN A 46 -8.92 -1.01 -4.11
N CYS A 47 -8.73 -2.32 -4.16
CA CYS A 47 -9.82 -3.29 -4.35
C CYS A 47 -10.84 -3.21 -3.20
N GLY A 48 -11.81 -2.31 -3.32
CA GLY A 48 -13.03 -2.32 -2.53
C GLY A 48 -13.84 -3.55 -2.93
N ARG A 49 -14.13 -4.43 -1.97
CA ARG A 49 -15.06 -5.54 -2.23
C ARG A 49 -16.49 -5.02 -2.11
N GLU A 50 -17.32 -5.35 -3.10
CA GLU A 50 -18.76 -5.13 -3.01
C GLU A 50 -19.33 -5.87 -1.80
N SER A 51 -20.24 -5.19 -1.09
CA SER A 51 -21.03 -5.85 -0.05
C SER A 51 -21.97 -6.85 -0.72
N LYS A 52 -21.77 -8.14 -0.45
CA LYS A 52 -22.70 -9.19 -0.91
C LYS A 52 -24.15 -9.00 -0.45
N LYS A 53 -24.36 -8.22 0.62
CA LYS A 53 -25.69 -7.98 1.21
C LYS A 53 -26.39 -6.76 0.64
N THR A 54 -25.63 -5.74 0.25
CA THR A 54 -26.17 -4.43 -0.13
C THR A 54 -25.97 -4.13 -1.61
N ASN A 55 -25.20 -4.98 -2.31
CA ASN A 55 -24.74 -4.80 -3.68
C ASN A 55 -24.17 -3.40 -3.95
N SER A 56 -23.61 -2.78 -2.90
CA SER A 56 -23.07 -1.43 -2.93
C SER A 56 -21.66 -1.43 -2.33
N ILE A 57 -20.86 -0.50 -2.84
CA ILE A 57 -19.50 -0.26 -2.37
C ILE A 57 -19.57 0.91 -1.40
N SER A 58 -18.99 0.76 -0.21
CA SER A 58 -18.95 1.84 0.77
C SER A 58 -18.07 2.99 0.28
N LEU A 59 -18.30 4.21 0.78
CA LEU A 59 -17.61 5.42 0.30
C LEU A 59 -16.08 5.25 0.33
N PHE A 60 -15.56 4.72 1.43
CA PHE A 60 -14.12 4.55 1.66
C PHE A 60 -13.60 3.12 1.42
N ALA A 61 -14.35 2.26 0.72
CA ALA A 61 -13.95 0.87 0.51
C ALA A 61 -12.60 0.78 -0.22
N GLY A 62 -11.65 0.06 0.38
CA GLY A 62 -10.30 -0.15 -0.15
C GLY A 62 -9.25 0.83 0.37
N LEU A 63 -9.67 2.01 0.82
CA LEU A 63 -8.79 3.15 1.15
C LEU A 63 -8.38 3.19 2.64
N LEU A 64 -9.19 2.60 3.52
CA LEU A 64 -8.94 2.65 4.97
C LEU A 64 -7.89 1.63 5.43
N ARG A 65 -6.99 2.08 6.30
CA ARG A 65 -5.95 1.30 6.96
C ARG A 65 -5.95 1.59 8.47
N CYS A 66 -5.62 0.57 9.26
CA CYS A 66 -5.39 0.72 10.69
C CYS A 66 -3.98 1.22 10.93
N GLU A 67 -3.82 2.22 11.79
CA GLU A 67 -2.51 2.78 12.15
C GLU A 67 -1.61 1.72 12.81
N ASP A 68 -2.13 1.00 13.80
CA ASP A 68 -1.32 0.09 14.62
C ASP A 68 -0.90 -1.19 13.88
N CYS A 69 -1.81 -1.81 13.13
CA CYS A 69 -1.56 -3.12 12.50
C CYS A 69 -1.47 -3.08 10.97
N GLY A 70 -1.62 -1.91 10.34
CA GLY A 70 -1.60 -1.74 8.88
C GLY A 70 -2.74 -2.45 8.12
N SER A 71 -3.60 -3.19 8.81
CA SER A 71 -4.66 -3.99 8.17
C SER A 71 -5.80 -3.10 7.67
N LYS A 72 -6.54 -3.59 6.67
CA LYS A 72 -7.68 -2.84 6.11
C LYS A 72 -8.81 -2.71 7.13
N LEU A 73 -9.60 -1.63 7.06
CA LEU A 73 -10.88 -1.58 7.78
C LEU A 73 -12.02 -2.11 6.92
N VAL A 74 -12.87 -2.94 7.53
CA VAL A 74 -14.04 -3.55 6.91
C VAL A 74 -15.27 -2.72 7.22
N PHE A 75 -16.04 -2.42 6.19
CA PHE A 75 -17.35 -1.79 6.34
C PHE A 75 -18.36 -2.78 6.92
N THR A 76 -19.04 -2.37 8.00
CA THR A 76 -20.19 -3.08 8.54
C THR A 76 -21.39 -2.16 8.56
N PHE A 77 -22.50 -2.66 8.01
CA PHE A 77 -23.81 -2.09 8.18
C PHE A 77 -24.54 -2.82 9.31
N LYS A 78 -24.89 -2.12 10.40
CA LYS A 78 -25.72 -2.68 11.48
C LYS A 78 -27.08 -1.97 11.49
N PRO A 79 -28.18 -2.70 11.22
CA PRO A 79 -29.50 -2.13 11.41
C PRO A 79 -29.72 -1.84 12.90
N ARG A 80 -30.14 -0.61 13.22
CA ARG A 80 -30.48 -0.23 14.60
C ARG A 80 -31.95 -0.58 14.88
N LYS A 81 -32.25 -1.00 16.11
CA LYS A 81 -33.63 -1.24 16.57
C LYS A 81 -34.47 0.04 16.61
N LYS A 82 -33.84 1.21 16.82
CA LYS A 82 -34.44 2.55 16.75
C LYS A 82 -33.45 3.54 16.13
N GLY A 83 -33.92 4.40 15.23
CA GLY A 83 -33.12 5.42 14.52
C GLY A 83 -32.52 4.94 13.20
N PRO A 84 -31.92 5.85 12.41
CA PRO A 84 -31.33 5.51 11.11
C PRO A 84 -30.18 4.51 11.31
N SER A 85 -30.12 3.52 10.42
CA SER A 85 -29.01 2.56 10.39
C SER A 85 -27.73 3.29 10.00
N VAL A 86 -26.63 3.04 10.72
CA VAL A 86 -25.37 3.77 10.53
C VAL A 86 -24.28 2.79 10.07
N GLY A 87 -23.64 3.11 8.95
CA GLY A 87 -22.44 2.43 8.48
C GLY A 87 -21.25 2.69 9.40
N SER A 88 -20.40 1.69 9.58
CA SER A 88 -19.19 1.82 10.40
C SER A 88 -18.04 1.01 9.81
N TYR A 89 -16.82 1.45 10.11
CA TYR A 89 -15.59 0.81 9.68
C TYR A 89 -14.87 0.22 10.91
N ARG A 90 -14.38 -1.00 10.78
CA ARG A 90 -13.67 -1.74 11.86
C ARG A 90 -12.42 -2.40 11.35
N CYS A 91 -11.36 -2.41 12.14
CA CYS A 91 -10.13 -3.13 11.78
C CYS A 91 -10.42 -4.60 11.48
N SER A 92 -9.97 -5.07 10.31
CA SER A 92 -10.14 -6.47 9.87
C SER A 92 -9.38 -7.45 10.76
N CYS A 93 -8.16 -7.10 11.18
CA CYS A 93 -7.33 -7.92 12.06
C CYS A 93 -8.03 -8.15 13.40
N TYR A 94 -8.50 -7.08 14.04
CA TYR A 94 -9.32 -7.19 15.24
C TYR A 94 -10.62 -7.99 15.00
N ASN A 95 -11.32 -7.75 13.89
CA ASN A 95 -12.60 -8.42 13.62
C ASN A 95 -12.45 -9.94 13.44
N ASN A 96 -11.32 -10.41 12.91
CA ASN A 96 -11.08 -11.83 12.62
C ASN A 96 -10.33 -12.55 13.74
N ASN A 97 -9.44 -11.84 14.45
CA ASN A 97 -8.51 -12.42 15.42
C ASN A 97 -8.68 -11.85 16.84
N GLY A 98 -9.55 -10.85 17.06
CA GLY A 98 -9.81 -10.29 18.37
C GLY A 98 -8.67 -9.42 18.94
N ASN A 99 -8.76 -9.12 20.23
CA ASN A 99 -7.90 -8.14 20.93
C ASN A 99 -6.40 -8.50 20.94
N HIS A 100 -6.04 -9.78 20.80
CA HIS A 100 -4.64 -10.18 20.83
C HIS A 100 -3.88 -9.78 19.55
N ALA A 101 -4.59 -9.44 18.48
CA ALA A 101 -4.00 -9.13 17.17
C ALA A 101 -4.04 -7.63 16.85
N CYS A 102 -5.04 -6.90 17.35
CA CYS A 102 -5.17 -5.45 17.26
C CYS A 102 -6.28 -4.97 18.22
N THR A 103 -6.34 -3.68 18.54
CA THR A 103 -7.44 -3.08 19.30
C THR A 103 -8.66 -2.78 18.42
N HIS A 104 -9.81 -2.45 19.03
CA HIS A 104 -11.10 -2.18 18.37
C HIS A 104 -11.11 -0.81 17.62
N HIS A 105 -10.15 -0.58 16.72
CA HIS A 105 -10.14 0.56 15.80
C HIS A 105 -11.48 0.64 15.06
N TYR A 106 -12.22 1.70 15.35
CA TYR A 106 -13.62 1.85 14.95
C TYR A 106 -13.90 3.30 14.63
N ILE A 107 -14.59 3.54 13.52
CA ILE A 107 -15.10 4.87 13.17
C ILE A 107 -16.45 4.74 12.46
N GLN A 108 -17.34 5.72 12.69
CA GLN A 108 -18.63 5.80 11.99
C GLN A 108 -18.44 6.43 10.61
N GLU A 109 -19.18 5.95 9.62
CA GLU A 109 -19.08 6.46 8.25
C GLU A 109 -19.43 7.94 8.15
N ASN A 110 -20.49 8.39 8.83
CA ASN A 110 -20.89 9.80 8.82
C ASN A 110 -19.83 10.72 9.44
N THR A 111 -19.21 10.29 10.54
CA THR A 111 -18.13 11.04 11.21
C THR A 111 -16.92 11.16 10.29
N LEU A 112 -16.49 10.04 9.70
CA LEU A 112 -15.36 10.03 8.77
C LEU A 112 -15.67 10.86 7.51
N SER A 113 -16.87 10.73 6.95
CA SER A 113 -17.29 11.50 5.77
C SER A 113 -17.31 13.00 6.03
N ALA A 114 -17.77 13.43 7.21
CA ALA A 114 -17.77 14.85 7.57
C ALA A 114 -16.35 15.39 7.79
N PHE A 115 -15.48 14.59 8.42
CA PHE A 115 -14.07 14.94 8.62
C PHE A 115 -13.34 15.10 7.28
N VAL A 116 -13.42 14.08 6.41
CA VAL A 116 -12.77 14.11 5.09
C VAL A 116 -13.31 15.24 4.22
N LEU A 117 -14.62 15.51 4.25
CA LEU A 117 -15.20 16.60 3.47
C LEU A 117 -14.65 17.96 3.91
N ARG A 118 -14.60 18.19 5.23
CA ARG A 118 -14.05 19.43 5.79
C ARG A 118 -12.58 19.60 5.41
N ASP A 119 -11.80 18.53 5.52
CA ASP A 119 -10.38 18.53 5.19
C ASP A 119 -10.14 18.91 3.73
N ILE A 120 -10.88 18.28 2.79
CA ILE A 120 -10.85 18.61 1.37
C ILE A 120 -11.22 20.09 1.14
N GLN A 121 -12.26 20.60 1.79
CA GLN A 121 -12.69 21.99 1.64
C GLN A 121 -11.63 22.99 2.15
N ILE A 122 -10.99 22.69 3.29
CA ILE A 122 -9.90 23.51 3.84
C ILE A 122 -8.76 23.57 2.82
N HIS A 123 -8.31 22.41 2.32
CA HIS A 123 -7.21 22.37 1.35
C HIS A 123 -7.59 23.04 0.03
N ALA A 124 -8.80 22.84 -0.49
CA ALA A 124 -9.30 23.53 -1.68
C ALA A 124 -9.25 25.06 -1.52
N THR A 125 -9.62 25.56 -0.33
CA THR A 125 -9.58 26.99 0.00
C THR A 125 -8.15 27.51 0.07
N LEU A 126 -7.24 26.77 0.72
CA LEU A 126 -5.82 27.14 0.84
C LEU A 126 -5.14 27.20 -0.53
N VAL A 127 -5.38 26.20 -1.39
CA VAL A 127 -4.84 26.14 -2.75
C VAL A 127 -5.30 27.31 -3.61
N LYS A 128 -6.56 27.73 -3.45
CA LYS A 128 -7.11 28.88 -4.16
C LYS A 128 -6.56 30.22 -3.65
N ALA A 129 -6.30 30.32 -2.34
CA ALA A 129 -5.79 31.53 -1.73
C ALA A 129 -4.32 31.79 -2.07
N ASP A 130 -3.48 30.75 -2.07
CA ASP A 130 -2.04 30.88 -2.26
C ASP A 130 -1.43 29.62 -2.90
N ARG A 131 -1.70 29.47 -4.20
CA ARG A 131 -1.28 28.29 -4.97
C ARG A 131 0.24 28.11 -4.98
N GLU A 132 0.98 29.20 -5.14
CA GLU A 132 2.43 29.15 -5.34
C GLU A 132 3.16 28.73 -4.06
N ARG A 133 2.81 29.32 -2.91
CA ARG A 133 3.40 28.94 -1.63
C ARG A 133 3.14 27.48 -1.29
N ILE A 134 1.90 27.01 -1.48
CA ILE A 134 1.52 25.61 -1.22
C ILE A 134 2.32 24.68 -2.14
N THR A 135 2.46 25.02 -3.42
CA THR A 135 3.25 24.21 -4.38
C THR A 135 4.70 24.08 -3.93
N GLN A 136 5.34 25.17 -3.51
CA GLN A 136 6.72 25.15 -3.02
C GLN A 136 6.87 24.31 -1.74
N GLN A 137 5.95 24.45 -0.79
CA GLN A 137 5.97 23.67 0.45
C GLN A 137 5.81 22.17 0.18
N LEU A 138 4.91 21.79 -0.73
CA LEU A 138 4.68 20.40 -1.11
C LEU A 138 5.89 19.81 -1.84
N LEU A 139 6.46 20.53 -2.81
CA LEU A 139 7.68 20.11 -3.50
C LEU A 139 8.83 19.89 -2.52
N ALA A 140 9.00 20.78 -1.54
CA ALA A 140 10.04 20.63 -0.52
C ALA A 140 9.78 19.44 0.41
N GLY A 141 8.53 19.22 0.84
CA GLY A 141 8.14 18.10 1.69
C GLY A 141 8.32 16.74 1.00
N ILE A 142 7.82 16.62 -0.23
CA ILE A 142 7.91 15.43 -1.07
C ILE A 142 9.37 15.08 -1.36
N ASN A 143 10.18 16.05 -1.80
CA ASN A 143 11.59 15.79 -2.08
C ASN A 143 12.34 15.25 -0.84
N ASN A 144 12.09 15.81 0.34
CA ASN A 144 12.72 15.34 1.57
C ASN A 144 12.25 13.92 1.96
N ALA A 145 10.94 13.66 1.92
CA ALA A 145 10.37 12.35 2.26
C ALA A 145 10.83 11.27 1.26
N GLN A 146 10.77 11.57 -0.03
CA GLN A 146 11.21 10.68 -1.11
C GLN A 146 12.71 10.40 -1.02
N GLN A 147 13.56 11.40 -0.75
CA GLN A 147 14.99 11.19 -0.55
C GLN A 147 15.28 10.29 0.66
N ASN A 148 14.58 10.48 1.78
CA ASN A 148 14.79 9.66 2.97
C ASN A 148 14.33 8.21 2.76
N SER A 149 13.17 8.02 2.14
CA SER A 149 12.65 6.69 1.80
C SER A 149 13.58 5.98 0.80
N MET A 150 13.99 6.67 -0.27
CA MET A 150 14.94 6.14 -1.25
C MET A 150 16.27 5.75 -0.62
N LYS A 151 16.82 6.58 0.28
CA LYS A 151 18.05 6.22 1.02
C LYS A 151 17.92 4.93 1.82
N GLN A 152 16.76 4.71 2.46
CA GLN A 152 16.51 3.50 3.24
C GLN A 152 16.35 2.26 2.34
N ILE A 153 15.55 2.38 1.26
CA ILE A 153 15.34 1.30 0.29
C ILE A 153 16.65 0.93 -0.40
N ASP A 154 17.42 1.93 -0.84
CA ASP A 154 18.73 1.72 -1.47
C ASP A 154 19.72 1.06 -0.52
N LYS A 155 19.66 1.39 0.78
CA LYS A 155 20.48 0.70 1.80
C LYS A 155 20.09 -0.77 1.93
N GLN A 156 18.79 -1.06 2.05
CA GLN A 156 18.31 -2.45 2.15
C GLN A 156 18.67 -3.27 0.92
N LEU A 157 18.58 -2.67 -0.27
CA LEU A 157 18.98 -3.31 -1.52
C LEU A 157 20.47 -3.65 -1.51
N ARG A 158 21.33 -2.68 -1.16
CA ARG A 158 22.78 -2.90 -1.06
C ARG A 158 23.14 -3.97 -0.03
N ASP A 159 22.49 -3.96 1.13
CA ASP A 159 22.75 -4.95 2.19
C ASP A 159 22.37 -6.36 1.72
N ALA A 160 21.26 -6.52 1.01
CA ALA A 160 20.82 -7.79 0.44
C ALA A 160 21.72 -8.29 -0.70
N GLU A 161 22.09 -7.41 -1.63
CA GLU A 161 23.00 -7.73 -2.75
C GLU A 161 24.41 -8.09 -2.23
N SER A 162 24.90 -7.40 -1.20
CA SER A 162 26.17 -7.72 -0.54
C SER A 162 26.14 -9.09 0.12
N ARG A 163 25.02 -9.46 0.76
CA ARG A 163 24.85 -10.80 1.34
C ARG A 163 24.82 -11.89 0.27
N GLU A 164 24.13 -11.66 -0.84
CA GLU A 164 24.09 -12.59 -1.98
C GLU A 164 25.51 -12.83 -2.52
N ALA A 165 26.28 -11.76 -2.76
CA ALA A 165 27.67 -11.87 -3.21
C ALA A 165 28.58 -12.62 -2.22
N ALA A 166 28.39 -12.42 -0.91
CA ALA A 166 29.14 -13.14 0.12
C ALA A 166 28.81 -14.64 0.15
N ILE A 167 27.55 -15.01 -0.14
CA ILE A 167 27.16 -16.42 -0.26
C ILE A 167 27.81 -17.05 -1.48
N ASP A 168 27.83 -16.36 -2.63
CA ASP A 168 28.51 -16.86 -3.83
C ASP A 168 29.99 -17.14 -3.57
N GLU A 169 30.66 -16.25 -2.82
CA GLU A 169 32.06 -16.47 -2.45
C GLU A 169 32.24 -17.65 -1.48
N ASN A 170 31.35 -17.79 -0.49
CA ASN A 170 31.36 -18.94 0.40
C ASN A 170 31.12 -20.26 -0.34
N ILE A 171 30.26 -20.28 -1.36
CA ILE A 171 30.01 -21.46 -2.19
C ILE A 171 31.27 -21.83 -2.97
N LYS A 172 32.00 -20.86 -3.54
CA LYS A 172 33.28 -21.12 -4.21
C LYS A 172 34.30 -21.73 -3.26
N GLN A 173 34.50 -21.12 -2.09
CA GLN A 173 35.45 -21.63 -1.10
C GLN A 173 35.07 -23.03 -0.61
N LEU A 174 33.77 -23.27 -0.37
CA LEU A 174 33.24 -24.57 0.05
C LEU A 174 33.51 -25.66 -1.01
N TYR A 175 33.46 -25.30 -2.29
CA TYR A 175 33.80 -26.20 -3.39
C TYR A 175 35.30 -26.51 -3.43
N GLU A 176 36.16 -25.50 -3.24
CA GLU A 176 37.62 -25.68 -3.16
C GLU A 176 38.00 -26.61 -1.99
N ASP A 177 37.47 -26.38 -0.79
CA ASP A 177 37.73 -27.22 0.38
C ASP A 177 37.29 -28.67 0.19
N LYS A 178 36.21 -28.90 -0.58
CA LYS A 178 35.79 -30.24 -0.99
C LYS A 178 36.79 -30.87 -1.95
N CYS A 179 37.24 -30.15 -2.98
CA CYS A 179 38.23 -30.64 -3.94
C CYS A 179 39.57 -30.99 -3.27
N GLU A 180 39.94 -30.26 -2.21
CA GLU A 180 41.13 -30.53 -1.39
C GLU A 180 40.94 -31.66 -0.36
N GLY A 181 39.73 -32.24 -0.27
CA GLY A 181 39.43 -33.34 0.64
C GLY A 181 39.35 -32.95 2.13
N LYS A 182 39.32 -31.65 2.43
CA LYS A 182 39.23 -31.13 3.81
C LYS A 182 37.83 -31.32 4.42
N LEU A 183 36.83 -31.58 3.59
CA LEU A 183 35.42 -31.62 3.99
C LEU A 183 34.74 -32.95 3.61
N PRO A 184 34.06 -33.64 4.55
CA PRO A 184 33.22 -34.78 4.23
C PRO A 184 32.05 -34.41 3.31
N GLU A 185 31.70 -35.30 2.37
CA GLU A 185 30.62 -35.11 1.39
C GLU A 185 29.27 -34.74 2.04
N SER A 186 28.93 -35.37 3.16
CA SER A 186 27.66 -35.12 3.86
C SER A 186 27.56 -33.69 4.43
N ILE A 187 28.69 -33.13 4.87
CA ILE A 187 28.76 -31.76 5.39
C ILE A 187 28.71 -30.76 4.24
N PHE A 188 29.43 -31.04 3.14
CA PHE A 188 29.36 -30.23 1.92
C PHE A 188 27.93 -30.07 1.42
N GLN A 189 27.21 -31.18 1.25
CA GLN A 189 25.84 -31.16 0.74
C GLN A 189 24.90 -30.38 1.66
N LYS A 190 25.06 -30.54 2.99
CA LYS A 190 24.26 -29.81 3.96
C LYS A 190 24.48 -28.30 3.89
N LEU A 191 25.74 -27.85 3.83
CA LEU A 191 26.10 -26.43 3.76
C LEU A 191 25.68 -25.81 2.42
N LEU A 192 25.96 -26.50 1.31
CA LEU A 192 25.58 -26.05 -0.02
C LEU A 192 24.06 -25.88 -0.14
N ASN A 193 23.28 -26.86 0.33
CA ASN A 193 21.82 -26.76 0.31
C ASN A 193 21.30 -25.59 1.17
N GLY A 194 21.97 -25.30 2.29
CA GLY A 194 21.68 -24.13 3.12
C GLY A 194 21.92 -22.82 2.37
N TYR A 195 23.08 -22.68 1.73
CA TYR A 195 23.42 -21.49 0.93
C TYR A 195 22.49 -21.30 -0.27
N LEU A 196 22.15 -22.38 -0.99
CA LEU A 196 21.21 -22.30 -2.12
C LEU A 196 19.79 -21.89 -1.66
N ALA A 197 19.34 -22.38 -0.51
CA ALA A 197 18.07 -21.96 0.06
C ALA A 197 18.07 -20.48 0.48
N GLU A 198 19.16 -20.01 1.10
CA GLU A 198 19.31 -18.60 1.46
C GLU A 198 19.37 -17.70 0.22
N GLN A 199 20.11 -18.09 -0.82
CA GLN A 199 20.17 -17.37 -2.10
C GLN A 199 18.77 -17.24 -2.72
N ALA A 200 17.99 -18.32 -2.75
CA ALA A 200 16.62 -18.27 -3.27
C ALA A 200 15.70 -17.29 -2.50
N GLU A 201 15.85 -17.19 -1.18
CA GLU A 201 15.09 -16.23 -0.36
C GLU A 201 15.59 -14.79 -0.52
N LEU A 202 16.91 -14.59 -0.65
CA LEU A 202 17.51 -13.28 -0.93
C LEU A 202 17.08 -12.76 -2.29
N SER A 203 17.12 -13.57 -3.35
CA SER A 203 16.67 -13.17 -4.69
C SER A 203 15.19 -12.75 -4.68
N LYS A 204 14.31 -13.45 -3.95
CA LYS A 204 12.90 -13.02 -3.76
C LYS A 204 12.81 -11.67 -3.04
N THR A 205 13.64 -11.48 -2.02
CA THR A 205 13.68 -10.25 -1.23
C THR A 205 14.18 -9.07 -2.06
N ILE A 206 15.25 -9.25 -2.83
CA ILE A 206 15.81 -8.26 -3.76
C ILE A 206 14.77 -7.84 -4.78
N ASN A 207 14.07 -8.80 -5.40
CA ASN A 207 13.01 -8.47 -6.36
C ASN A 207 11.89 -7.66 -5.71
N LYS A 208 11.48 -8.02 -4.49
CA LYS A 208 10.47 -7.27 -3.73
C LYS A 208 10.94 -5.85 -3.39
N ILE A 209 12.20 -5.66 -3.00
CA ILE A 209 12.78 -4.34 -2.70
C ILE A 209 12.88 -3.51 -3.98
N ARG A 210 13.26 -4.10 -5.12
CA ARG A 210 13.29 -3.42 -6.43
C ARG A 210 11.89 -2.99 -6.88
N ASP A 211 10.88 -3.83 -6.66
CA ASP A 211 9.49 -3.45 -6.90
C ASP A 211 9.10 -2.23 -6.05
N GLN A 212 9.45 -2.22 -4.75
CA GLN A 212 9.21 -1.07 -3.87
C GLN A 212 9.96 0.19 -4.33
N GLN A 213 11.20 0.04 -4.78
CA GLN A 213 12.01 1.14 -5.30
C GLN A 213 11.38 1.75 -6.57
N ASN A 214 10.86 0.92 -7.47
CA ASN A 214 10.14 1.37 -8.65
C ASN A 214 8.82 2.05 -8.29
N GLU A 215 8.09 1.54 -7.29
CA GLU A 215 6.87 2.20 -6.81
C GLU A 215 7.14 3.64 -6.32
N VAL A 216 8.24 3.87 -5.58
CA VAL A 216 8.62 5.21 -5.09
C VAL A 216 9.14 6.13 -6.22
N LYS A 217 9.78 5.57 -7.26
CA LYS A 217 10.25 6.35 -8.43
C LYS A 217 9.11 6.76 -9.36
N ILE A 218 8.05 5.95 -9.46
CA ILE A 218 6.90 6.18 -10.34
C ILE A 218 5.90 7.19 -9.75
N GLU A 219 5.98 7.49 -8.44
CA GLU A 219 5.26 8.60 -7.82
C GLU A 219 5.83 9.98 -8.23
N ASN A 220 6.11 10.17 -9.53
CA ASN A 220 6.34 11.49 -10.09
C ASN A 220 5.05 12.32 -9.94
N CYS A 221 5.18 13.36 -9.12
CA CYS A 221 4.07 14.11 -8.59
C CYS A 221 3.58 15.13 -9.63
N ASP A 222 2.41 14.91 -10.20
CA ASP A 222 1.70 16.01 -10.86
C ASP A 222 0.93 16.81 -9.79
N ILE A 223 1.71 17.53 -8.97
CA ILE A 223 1.17 18.44 -7.94
C ILE A 223 0.24 19.43 -8.61
N ASN A 224 0.58 19.92 -9.81
CA ASN A 224 -0.25 20.87 -10.54
C ASN A 224 -1.61 20.27 -10.90
N GLN A 225 -1.64 19.06 -11.44
CA GLN A 225 -2.89 18.35 -11.72
C GLN A 225 -3.70 18.11 -10.45
N TRP A 226 -3.06 17.75 -9.34
CA TRP A 226 -3.77 17.59 -8.07
C TRP A 226 -4.36 18.92 -7.56
N MET A 227 -3.59 20.01 -7.65
CA MET A 227 -4.02 21.35 -7.25
C MET A 227 -5.22 21.83 -8.09
N ASP A 228 -5.20 21.56 -9.39
CA ASP A 228 -6.34 21.84 -10.27
C ASP A 228 -7.57 21.04 -9.85
N THR A 229 -7.36 19.75 -9.57
CA THR A 229 -8.43 18.83 -9.17
C THR A 229 -9.06 19.29 -7.85
N ILE A 230 -8.29 19.52 -6.79
CA ILE A 230 -8.83 19.87 -5.47
C ILE A 230 -9.50 21.25 -5.45
N SER A 231 -9.04 22.19 -6.28
CA SER A 231 -9.61 23.54 -6.34
C SER A 231 -11.10 23.54 -6.74
N GLY A 232 -11.54 22.53 -7.51
CA GLY A 232 -12.93 22.36 -7.90
C GLY A 232 -13.87 21.85 -6.78
N TYR A 233 -13.32 21.36 -5.66
CA TYR A 233 -14.09 20.74 -4.58
C TYR A 233 -14.48 21.68 -3.43
N MET A 234 -14.21 22.99 -3.56
CA MET A 234 -14.47 23.99 -2.52
C MET A 234 -15.94 24.04 -2.06
N ASP A 235 -16.89 24.02 -3.00
CA ASP A 235 -18.33 24.19 -2.71
C ASP A 235 -19.09 22.86 -2.59
N VAL A 236 -18.36 21.73 -2.57
CA VAL A 236 -18.99 20.41 -2.56
C VAL A 236 -19.66 20.15 -1.21
N LYS A 237 -20.95 19.81 -1.25
CA LYS A 237 -21.76 19.55 -0.05
C LYS A 237 -21.71 18.10 0.42
N LYS A 238 -21.34 17.18 -0.46
CA LYS A 238 -21.33 15.75 -0.19
C LYS A 238 -20.27 15.05 -1.03
N LEU A 239 -19.52 14.16 -0.38
CA LEU A 239 -18.56 13.29 -1.04
C LEU A 239 -19.28 12.15 -1.78
N ASP A 240 -18.85 11.91 -3.01
CA ASP A 240 -19.14 10.68 -3.74
C ASP A 240 -17.87 9.81 -3.82
N ARG A 241 -18.05 8.56 -4.26
CA ARG A 241 -16.92 7.62 -4.35
C ARG A 241 -15.89 8.06 -5.38
N THR A 242 -16.31 8.73 -6.45
CA THR A 242 -15.42 9.22 -7.50
C THR A 242 -14.46 10.25 -6.94
N SER A 243 -14.97 11.28 -6.25
CA SER A 243 -14.17 12.34 -5.62
C SER A 243 -13.18 11.77 -4.60
N VAL A 244 -13.66 10.86 -3.73
CA VAL A 244 -12.83 10.26 -2.68
C VAL A 244 -11.71 9.43 -3.29
N VAL A 245 -12.03 8.59 -4.27
CA VAL A 245 -11.01 7.79 -4.94
C VAL A 245 -10.08 8.72 -5.70
N GLU A 246 -10.56 9.75 -6.40
CA GLU A 246 -9.74 10.68 -7.18
C GLU A 246 -8.70 11.42 -6.34
N LEU A 247 -9.10 11.96 -5.18
CA LEU A 247 -8.26 12.84 -4.36
C LEU A 247 -7.41 12.08 -3.34
N ILE A 248 -7.90 10.96 -2.80
CA ILE A 248 -7.31 10.29 -1.64
C ILE A 248 -6.67 8.97 -2.06
N ASP A 249 -5.43 8.75 -1.61
CA ASP A 249 -4.75 7.47 -1.77
C ASP A 249 -5.12 6.51 -0.64
N THR A 250 -4.87 6.92 0.61
CA THR A 250 -5.17 6.11 1.80
C THR A 250 -5.63 6.98 2.97
N ILE A 251 -6.41 6.38 3.87
CA ILE A 251 -6.78 7.02 5.14
C ILE A 251 -6.41 6.06 6.26
N THR A 252 -5.55 6.52 7.15
CA THR A 252 -5.11 5.77 8.32
C THR A 252 -5.93 6.21 9.53
N ILE A 253 -6.42 5.22 10.28
CA ILE A 253 -7.27 5.45 11.45
C ILE A 253 -6.56 4.87 12.66
N GLY A 254 -6.31 5.73 13.64
CA GLY A 254 -5.74 5.40 14.94
C GLY A 254 -6.75 4.94 15.97
N GLU A 255 -6.26 4.56 17.13
CA GLU A 255 -7.09 4.10 18.24
C GLU A 255 -7.88 5.26 18.87
N GLY A 256 -9.16 5.04 19.16
CA GLY A 256 -9.99 6.03 19.83
C GLY A 256 -9.68 6.08 21.33
N ARG A 257 -9.24 7.24 21.83
CA ARG A 257 -8.91 7.48 23.23
C ARG A 257 -9.91 8.43 23.88
N MET A 258 -10.20 8.25 25.15
CA MET A 258 -11.04 9.18 25.91
C MET A 258 -10.14 10.25 26.54
N VAL A 259 -10.33 11.50 26.16
CA VAL A 259 -9.61 12.66 26.70
C VAL A 259 -10.66 13.66 27.20
N ASN A 260 -10.63 13.98 28.49
CA ASN A 260 -11.56 14.93 29.12
C ASN A 260 -13.05 14.63 28.85
N GLY A 261 -13.44 13.34 28.91
CA GLY A 261 -14.82 12.90 28.68
C GLY A 261 -15.27 12.92 27.22
N LYS A 262 -14.42 13.33 26.27
CA LYS A 262 -14.67 13.26 24.83
C LYS A 262 -13.80 12.18 24.19
N ARG A 263 -14.35 11.46 23.23
CA ARG A 263 -13.58 10.53 22.40
C ARG A 263 -12.78 11.32 21.39
N ARG A 264 -11.46 11.22 21.44
CA ARG A 264 -10.51 11.69 20.42
C ARG A 264 -9.96 10.50 19.66
N GLN A 265 -9.66 10.69 18.38
CA GLN A 265 -9.15 9.64 17.52
C GLN A 265 -8.34 10.28 16.41
N ASP A 266 -7.13 9.78 16.21
CA ASP A 266 -6.23 10.31 15.20
C ASP A 266 -6.62 9.73 13.83
N ILE A 267 -6.75 10.61 12.84
CA ILE A 267 -7.12 10.27 11.48
C ILE A 267 -6.14 11.00 10.55
N THR A 268 -5.44 10.22 9.75
CA THR A 268 -4.46 10.72 8.79
C THR A 268 -4.98 10.47 7.38
N ILE A 269 -5.09 11.54 6.58
CA ILE A 269 -5.52 11.47 5.18
C ILE A 269 -4.28 11.64 4.30
N ASN A 270 -3.95 10.60 3.52
CA ASN A 270 -2.91 10.66 2.51
C ASN A 270 -3.56 10.97 1.17
N TYR A 271 -3.33 12.18 0.68
CA TYR A 271 -3.78 12.62 -0.64
C TYR A 271 -2.90 12.03 -1.73
N ARG A 272 -3.49 11.84 -2.91
CA ARG A 272 -2.74 11.38 -4.07
C ARG A 272 -1.70 12.42 -4.46
N PHE A 273 -0.50 11.94 -4.83
CA PHE A 273 0.61 12.75 -5.35
C PHE A 273 1.29 13.70 -4.36
N ILE A 274 0.72 13.93 -3.19
CA ILE A 274 1.23 14.91 -2.22
C ILE A 274 1.27 14.37 -0.78
N GLY A 275 0.75 13.17 -0.52
CA GLY A 275 0.83 12.52 0.79
C GLY A 275 -0.01 13.22 1.85
N ASN A 276 0.46 13.22 3.09
CA ASN A 276 -0.23 13.85 4.20
C ASN A 276 0.05 15.36 4.24
N LEU A 277 -0.97 16.17 3.93
CA LEU A 277 -0.88 17.63 3.99
C LEU A 277 -0.71 18.18 5.41
N ILE A 278 -1.20 17.44 6.42
CA ILE A 278 -1.26 17.88 7.82
C ILE A 278 0.07 17.66 8.54
N GLU A 279 0.89 16.67 8.12
CA GLU A 279 2.25 16.53 8.67
C GLU A 279 3.14 17.72 8.32
N HIS A 280 2.88 18.37 7.18
CA HIS A 280 3.56 19.59 6.74
C HIS A 280 2.91 20.87 7.26
N ALA A 281 1.69 20.78 7.79
CA ALA A 281 0.93 21.85 8.44
C ALA A 281 0.54 21.41 9.85
N LYS A 282 1.54 21.25 10.74
CA LYS A 282 1.29 21.10 12.19
C LYS A 282 0.70 22.40 12.75
N GLU A 283 -0.58 22.62 12.54
CA GLU A 283 -1.38 23.50 13.37
C GLU A 283 -2.45 22.65 14.08
N ASP A 284 -2.40 22.72 15.40
CA ASP A 284 -3.23 21.95 16.32
C ASP A 284 -4.72 22.14 16.02
N ILE A 285 -5.43 21.03 15.80
CA ILE A 285 -6.90 21.04 15.76
C ILE A 285 -7.42 20.65 17.15
N ILE A 286 -7.99 21.64 17.85
CA ILE A 286 -8.62 21.55 19.19
C ILE A 286 -9.92 20.74 19.16
#